data_AF-A0A6G3WHN6-F1
#
_entry.id   AF-A0A6G3WHN6-F1
#
_cell.length_a   1.000
_cell.length_b   1.000
_cell.length_c   1.000
_cell.angle_alpha   90.00
_cell.angle_beta   90.00
_cell.angle_gamma   90.00
#
_symmetry.space_group_name_H-M   'P 1'
#
loop_
_entity.id
_entity.type
_entity.pdbx_description
1 polymer ?
#
loop_
_entity_poly.entity_id
_entity_poly.type
_entity_poly.pdbx_seq_one_letter_code
_entity_poly.pdbx_strand_id
1 'polypeptide(L)'
;MELTLLGTGAPDGLPRPSCPCAACASARGPWARAATALLVDDALLLDLTPGAEFAAARAGHSLGAVRQVLLTHPHDGPAVELPALLPPAGRVPDGQVLTLISGHRVRAVAM
;
A
#
# COMPACT_ATOMS: atom_id res chain seq x y z
N MET A 1 6.14 -12.20 11.62
CA MET A 1 5.85 -10.86 11.14
C MET A 1 6.92 -10.47 10.14
N GLU A 2 6.56 -10.62 8.89
CA GLU A 2 7.25 -10.19 7.69
C GLU A 2 6.56 -8.93 7.17
N LEU A 3 7.37 -7.99 6.66
CA LEU A 3 6.92 -6.74 6.10
C LEU A 3 7.50 -6.58 4.70
N THR A 4 6.63 -6.48 3.70
CA THR A 4 7.03 -6.22 2.32
C THR A 4 6.60 -4.81 1.93
N LEU A 5 7.58 -3.92 1.77
CA LEU A 5 7.37 -2.55 1.30
C LEU A 5 7.08 -2.57 -0.21
N LEU A 6 5.80 -2.59 -0.58
CA LEU A 6 5.36 -2.58 -1.97
C LEU A 6 5.60 -1.23 -2.65
N GLY A 7 5.63 -0.15 -1.85
CA GLY A 7 6.06 1.16 -2.29
C GLY A 7 6.46 2.05 -1.12
N THR A 8 7.29 3.06 -1.41
CA THR A 8 7.87 3.98 -0.41
C THR A 8 7.93 5.42 -0.91
N GLY A 9 7.18 5.73 -1.97
CA GLY A 9 7.10 7.05 -2.58
C GLY A 9 5.89 7.84 -2.08
N ALA A 10 5.83 9.09 -2.54
CA ALA A 10 4.65 9.94 -2.41
C ALA A 10 3.43 9.34 -3.15
N PRO A 11 2.22 9.91 -3.04
CA PRO A 11 1.03 9.40 -3.73
C PRO A 11 1.21 9.22 -5.26
N ASP A 12 1.98 10.09 -5.91
CA ASP A 12 2.31 9.96 -7.34
C ASP A 12 3.55 9.11 -7.63
N GLY A 13 4.13 8.48 -6.60
CA GLY A 13 5.42 7.82 -6.65
C GLY A 13 6.60 8.77 -6.83
N LEU A 14 7.75 8.21 -7.19
CA LEU A 14 8.97 8.94 -7.55
C LEU A 14 9.72 8.14 -8.62
N PRO A 15 10.02 8.71 -9.81
CA PRO A 15 9.86 10.11 -10.20
C PRO A 15 8.41 10.47 -10.51
N ARG A 16 8.09 11.76 -10.34
CA ARG A 16 6.82 12.31 -10.84
C ARG A 16 6.88 12.45 -12.37
N PRO A 17 5.79 12.19 -13.11
CA PRO A 17 5.74 12.38 -14.54
C PRO A 17 6.22 13.78 -14.95
N SER A 18 7.13 13.83 -15.94
CA SER A 18 7.64 15.08 -16.51
C SER A 18 8.40 16.02 -15.55
N CYS A 19 8.70 15.60 -14.31
CA CYS A 19 9.38 16.45 -13.33
C CYS A 19 10.91 16.42 -13.54
N PRO A 20 11.57 17.58 -13.78
CA PRO A 20 13.00 17.62 -14.07
C PRO A 20 13.88 17.78 -12.82
N CYS A 21 13.33 17.77 -11.61
CA CYS A 21 14.12 18.04 -10.41
C CYS A 21 15.18 16.95 -10.15
N ALA A 22 16.24 17.31 -9.42
CA ALA A 22 17.35 16.39 -9.13
C ALA A 22 16.89 15.08 -8.49
N ALA A 23 15.92 15.13 -7.57
CA ALA A 23 15.36 13.93 -6.93
C ALA A 23 14.71 12.99 -7.96
N CYS A 24 13.85 13.51 -8.84
CA CYS A 24 13.21 12.69 -9.89
C CYS A 24 14.22 12.18 -10.92
N ALA A 25 15.23 12.97 -11.28
CA ALA A 25 16.29 12.52 -12.18
C ALA A 25 17.07 11.34 -11.58
N SER A 26 17.36 11.38 -10.28
CA SER A 26 18.10 10.32 -9.57
C SER A 26 17.27 9.06 -9.28
N ALA A 27 15.94 9.17 -9.20
CA ALA A 27 15.05 8.09 -8.79
C ALA A 27 14.60 7.16 -9.95
N ARG A 28 15.39 7.01 -11.02
CA ARG A 28 15.04 6.16 -12.16
C ARG A 28 15.54 4.72 -11.99
N GLY A 29 14.96 3.79 -12.75
CA GLY A 29 15.35 2.38 -12.73
C GLY A 29 15.13 1.74 -11.36
N PRO A 30 16.15 1.14 -10.72
CA PRO A 30 15.99 0.47 -9.42
C PRO A 30 15.67 1.44 -8.28
N TRP A 31 15.88 2.74 -8.47
CA TRP A 31 15.58 3.77 -7.48
C TRP A 31 14.16 4.33 -7.58
N ALA A 32 13.36 3.84 -8.54
CA ALA A 32 11.97 4.21 -8.68
C ALA A 32 11.16 3.69 -7.49
N ARG A 33 10.27 4.54 -6.98
CA ARG A 33 9.44 4.26 -5.83
C ARG A 33 7.99 4.34 -6.24
N ALA A 34 7.28 3.23 -6.14
CA ALA A 34 5.83 3.24 -6.20
C ALA A 34 5.26 4.02 -5.00
N ALA A 35 4.02 4.47 -5.13
CA ALA A 35 3.28 5.06 -4.03
C ALA A 35 3.22 4.10 -2.83
N THR A 36 3.16 4.67 -1.62
CA THR A 36 3.30 3.90 -0.39
C THR A 36 2.21 2.83 -0.25
N ALA A 37 2.63 1.58 -0.07
CA ALA A 37 1.79 0.43 0.20
C ALA A 37 2.59 -0.64 0.95
N LEU A 38 1.94 -1.38 1.86
CA LEU A 38 2.59 -2.37 2.73
C LEU A 38 1.82 -3.69 2.76
N LEU A 39 2.52 -4.80 2.56
CA LEU A 39 2.01 -6.15 2.80
C LEU A 39 2.61 -6.71 4.09
N VAL A 40 1.77 -7.27 4.95
CA VAL A 40 2.15 -7.87 6.24
C VAL A 40 1.74 -9.33 6.25
N ASP A 41 2.73 -10.22 6.42
CA ASP A 41 2.56 -11.69 6.50
C ASP A 41 1.62 -12.26 5.40
N ASP A 42 1.69 -11.71 4.18
CA ASP A 42 0.79 -12.00 3.04
C ASP A 42 -0.72 -11.85 3.29
N ALA A 43 -1.12 -11.38 4.47
CA ALA A 43 -2.49 -11.47 4.96
C ALA A 43 -3.18 -10.11 5.14
N LEU A 44 -2.41 -9.05 5.42
CA LEU A 44 -2.90 -7.68 5.57
C LEU A 44 -2.22 -6.77 4.54
N LEU A 45 -3.02 -6.08 3.74
CA LEU A 45 -2.58 -5.02 2.85
C LEU A 45 -2.97 -3.66 3.44
N LEU A 46 -1.98 -2.79 3.64
CA LEU A 46 -2.20 -1.38 3.94
C LEU A 46 -2.03 -0.57 2.66
N ASP A 47 -3.13 0.07 2.26
CA ASP A 47 -3.31 0.82 1.02
C ASP A 47 -3.13 -0.01 -0.27
N LEU A 48 -4.11 0.06 -1.17
CA LEU A 48 -3.96 -0.42 -2.54
C LEU A 48 -3.70 0.79 -3.44
N THR A 49 -2.42 1.10 -3.67
CA THR A 49 -2.02 2.14 -4.61
C THR A 49 -1.81 1.56 -6.02
N PRO A 50 -1.94 2.38 -7.08
CA PRO A 50 -1.58 1.94 -8.43
C PRO A 50 -0.19 1.29 -8.46
N GLY A 51 -0.11 0.08 -9.03
CA GLY A 51 1.12 -0.69 -9.14
C GLY A 51 1.50 -1.54 -7.92
N ALA A 52 0.74 -1.51 -6.82
CA ALA A 52 1.01 -2.34 -5.63
C ALA A 52 0.97 -3.86 -5.96
N GLU A 53 0.04 -4.31 -6.78
CA GLU A 53 -0.02 -5.72 -7.22
C GLU A 53 1.23 -6.14 -7.99
N PHE A 54 1.67 -5.30 -8.93
CA PHE A 54 2.87 -5.57 -9.69
C PHE A 54 4.12 -5.50 -8.81
N ALA A 55 4.14 -4.63 -7.79
CA ALA A 55 5.20 -4.60 -6.80
C ALA A 55 5.23 -5.88 -5.95
N ALA A 56 4.08 -6.41 -5.55
CA ALA A 56 3.99 -7.68 -4.82
C ALA A 56 4.55 -8.84 -5.66
N ALA A 57 4.12 -8.94 -6.93
CA ALA A 57 4.62 -9.95 -7.86
C ALA A 57 6.14 -9.85 -8.07
N ARG A 58 6.69 -8.63 -8.23
CA ARG A 58 8.16 -8.43 -8.34
C ARG A 58 8.90 -8.82 -7.06
N ALA A 59 8.28 -8.67 -5.91
CA ALA A 59 8.83 -9.08 -4.62
C ALA A 59 8.64 -10.59 -4.33
N GLY A 60 8.00 -11.35 -5.22
CA GLY A 60 7.76 -12.78 -5.05
C GLY A 60 6.50 -13.12 -4.24
N HIS A 61 5.64 -12.15 -3.97
CA HIS A 61 4.41 -12.31 -3.20
C HIS A 61 3.17 -12.36 -4.10
N SER A 62 2.18 -13.12 -3.65
CA SER A 62 0.82 -13.13 -4.22
C SER A 62 -0.13 -12.43 -3.27
N LEU A 63 -1.03 -11.60 -3.80
CA LEU A 63 -2.08 -10.98 -2.98
C LEU A 63 -3.30 -11.90 -2.75
N GLY A 64 -3.31 -13.13 -3.29
CA GLY A 64 -4.43 -14.07 -3.10
C GLY A 64 -4.61 -14.58 -1.66
N ALA A 65 -3.58 -14.45 -0.82
CA ALA A 65 -3.64 -14.78 0.60
C ALA A 65 -4.17 -13.61 1.46
N VAL A 66 -4.31 -12.41 0.89
CA VAL A 66 -4.80 -11.23 1.62
C VAL A 66 -6.21 -11.52 2.14
N ARG A 67 -6.40 -11.26 3.43
CA ARG A 67 -7.69 -11.41 4.13
C ARG A 67 -8.27 -10.06 4.54
N GLN A 68 -7.46 -9.01 4.51
CA GLN A 68 -7.90 -7.68 4.88
C GLN A 68 -7.11 -6.60 4.14
N VAL A 69 -7.84 -5.60 3.64
CA VAL A 69 -7.27 -4.36 3.10
C VAL A 69 -7.69 -3.20 4.00
N LEU A 70 -6.74 -2.42 4.50
CA LEU A 70 -7.00 -1.22 5.29
C LEU A 70 -6.42 0.00 4.58
N LEU A 71 -7.18 1.09 4.58
CA LEU A 71 -6.76 2.36 3.98
C LEU A 71 -6.37 3.35 5.08
N THR A 72 -5.18 3.95 4.93
CA THR A 72 -4.57 4.77 6.00
C THR A 72 -4.89 6.26 5.88
N HIS A 73 -5.16 6.77 4.67
CA HIS A 73 -5.36 8.20 4.39
C HIS A 73 -6.83 8.51 4.13
N PRO A 74 -7.45 9.58 4.65
CA PRO A 74 -8.80 9.97 4.23
C PRO A 74 -8.84 10.13 2.70
N HIS A 75 -9.88 9.62 2.03
CA HIS A 75 -9.94 9.70 0.58
C HIS A 75 -10.10 11.15 0.13
N ASP A 76 -9.11 11.67 -0.59
CA ASP A 76 -9.30 12.63 -1.68
C ASP A 76 -8.79 11.94 -2.96
N GLY A 77 -9.65 11.78 -3.97
CA GLY A 77 -9.30 11.12 -5.23
C GLY A 77 -10.33 10.11 -5.73
N PRO A 78 -10.20 9.62 -6.97
CA PRO A 78 -11.12 8.65 -7.54
C PRO A 78 -11.13 7.34 -6.75
N ALA A 79 -12.28 6.67 -6.71
CA ALA A 79 -12.40 5.36 -6.09
C ALA A 79 -11.36 4.40 -6.69
N VAL A 80 -10.55 3.77 -5.84
CA VAL A 80 -9.67 2.69 -6.28
C VAL A 80 -10.55 1.48 -6.54
N GLU A 81 -10.67 1.09 -7.81
CA GLU A 81 -11.29 -0.18 -8.15
C GLU A 81 -10.43 -1.30 -7.58
N LEU A 82 -10.99 -2.04 -6.63
CA LEU A 82 -10.31 -3.19 -6.05
C LEU A 82 -10.42 -4.36 -7.03
N PRO A 83 -9.30 -5.04 -7.34
CA PRO A 83 -9.32 -6.34 -7.98
C PRO A 83 -10.32 -7.28 -7.30
N ALA A 84 -11.11 -8.02 -8.07
CA ALA A 84 -12.19 -8.88 -7.55
C ALA A 84 -11.72 -9.95 -6.54
N LEU A 85 -10.42 -10.27 -6.53
CA LEU A 85 -9.82 -11.25 -5.62
C LEU A 85 -9.49 -10.67 -4.24
N LEU A 86 -9.47 -9.34 -4.10
CA LEU A 86 -9.19 -8.68 -2.83
C LEU A 86 -10.46 -8.49 -2.01
N PRO A 87 -10.39 -8.61 -0.67
CA PRO A 87 -11.50 -8.28 0.19
C PRO A 87 -11.79 -6.77 0.13
N PRO A 88 -13.01 -6.35 0.49
CA PRO A 88 -13.37 -4.93 0.56
C PRO A 88 -12.39 -4.15 1.43
N ALA A 89 -12.00 -2.96 0.97
CA ALA A 89 -11.14 -2.08 1.73
C ALA A 89 -11.90 -1.42 2.88
N GLY A 90 -11.35 -1.54 4.08
CA GLY A 90 -11.87 -0.95 5.30
C GLY A 90 -11.07 0.27 5.75
N ARG A 91 -11.68 1.06 6.63
CA ARG A 91 -11.01 2.12 7.38
C ARG A 91 -11.26 1.90 8.87
N VAL A 92 -10.25 2.16 9.67
CA VAL A 92 -10.34 2.06 11.13
C VAL A 92 -10.39 3.49 11.68
N PRO A 93 -11.45 3.87 12.41
CA PRO A 93 -11.53 5.20 13.02
C PRO A 93 -10.38 5.44 13.99
N ASP A 94 -9.92 6.69 14.09
CA ASP A 94 -8.80 7.06 14.96
C ASP A 94 -9.02 6.61 16.41
N GLY A 95 -7.94 6.14 17.04
CA GLY A 95 -7.95 5.63 18.41
C GLY A 95 -8.49 4.20 18.55
N GLN A 96 -9.11 3.63 17.50
CA GLN A 96 -9.61 2.27 17.54
C GLN A 96 -8.50 1.24 17.34
N VAL A 97 -8.71 0.07 17.95
CA VAL A 97 -7.87 -1.11 17.78
C VAL A 97 -8.69 -2.20 17.11
N LEU A 98 -8.20 -2.70 15.99
CA LEU A 98 -8.80 -3.80 15.25
C LEU A 98 -7.94 -5.06 15.42
N THR A 99 -8.57 -6.16 15.83
CA THR A 99 -7.94 -7.49 15.82
C THR A 99 -8.33 -8.18 14.52
N LEU A 100 -7.34 -8.56 13.74
CA LEU A 100 -7.54 -9.16 12.42
C LEU A 100 -7.61 -10.68 12.52
N ILE A 101 -8.27 -11.30 11.54
CA ILE A 101 -8.36 -12.77 11.42
C ILE A 101 -6.99 -13.45 11.27
N SER A 102 -5.99 -12.70 10.79
CA SER A 102 -4.59 -13.14 10.69
C SER A 102 -3.84 -13.12 12.04
N GLY A 103 -4.49 -12.76 13.15
CA GLY A 103 -3.88 -12.65 14.48
C GLY A 103 -3.21 -11.30 14.76
N HIS A 104 -3.13 -10.41 13.76
CA HIS A 104 -2.58 -9.07 13.93
C HIS A 104 -3.50 -8.16 14.76
N ARG A 105 -2.91 -7.18 15.44
CA ARG A 105 -3.63 -6.07 16.05
C ARG A 105 -3.17 -4.76 15.42
N VAL A 106 -4.10 -4.05 14.80
CA VAL A 106 -3.87 -2.75 14.16
C VAL A 106 -4.46 -1.67 15.04
N ARG A 107 -3.72 -0.59 15.30
CA ARG A 107 -4.22 0.60 15.98
C ARG A 107 -4.23 1.75 14.98
N ALA A 108 -5.39 2.37 14.76
CA ALA A 108 -5.46 3.63 14.04
C ALA A 108 -4.99 4.75 14.97
N VAL A 109 -4.00 5.52 14.53
CA VAL A 109 -3.45 6.66 15.26
C VAL A 109 -3.82 7.91 14.50
N ALA A 110 -4.39 8.90 15.19
CA ALA A 110 -4.68 10.19 14.58
C ALA A 110 -3.39 10.83 14.05
N MET A 111 -3.47 11.42 12.86
CA MET A 111 -2.37 12.15 12.23
C MET A 111 -2.25 13.58 12.76
#